data_AF-A7ZAY6-F1
#
_entry.id   AF-A7ZAY6-F1
#
_cell.length_a   1.000
_cell.length_b   1.000
_cell.length_c   1.000
_cell.angle_alpha   90.00
_cell.angle_beta   90.00
_cell.angle_gamma   90.00
#
_symmetry.space_group_name_H-M   'P 1'
#
loop_
_entity.id
_entity.type
_entity.pdbx_description
1 polymer ?
#
loop_
_entity_poly.entity_id
_entity_poly.type
_entity_poly.pdbx_seq_one_letter_code
_entity_poly.pdbx_strand_id
1 'polypeptide(L)'
;MLKEKILNKEKGLLLYGLTPPKAEFDEAKLREISERWTGRINDIKADGLVLYEVQDESERNDSERTFEFSGTLSPEIYYKKYLNVATPSIFYRVASGYGEDEFRTALKAQSSNLNVLVGATSSTQKVRLNLARAYEIAGEFEGLAVGGVCIAERHGKKGDEPQRMREKIAAGAKFFISQAIFDAQLARKFLEDCAAAKISEPIFLTFSTAGNAKTLEFIKWLGVSVPSSVEERLNLSSDYLASSCEIIKEIWCELKKFGDENGLNLSINIESVMAKRAEIEASLELTKSIRELV
;
A
#
# COMPACT_ATOMS: atom_id res chain seq x y z
N MET A 1 7.38 -17.05 8.90
CA MET A 1 6.75 -15.72 9.17
C MET A 1 6.53 -15.04 7.82
N LEU A 2 5.91 -13.85 7.76
CA LEU A 2 5.51 -13.21 6.49
C LEU A 2 6.65 -13.07 5.48
N LYS A 3 7.85 -12.72 5.95
CA LYS A 3 9.04 -12.59 5.11
C LYS A 3 9.35 -13.89 4.38
N GLU A 4 9.34 -15.02 5.07
CA GLU A 4 9.59 -16.32 4.45
C GLU A 4 8.50 -16.66 3.43
N LYS A 5 7.22 -16.36 3.73
CA LYS A 5 6.13 -16.55 2.77
C LYS A 5 6.36 -15.77 1.47
N ILE A 6 6.76 -14.50 1.59
CA ILE A 6 7.08 -13.64 0.44
C ILE A 6 8.28 -14.19 -0.35
N LEU A 7 9.38 -14.54 0.34
CA LEU A 7 10.59 -15.06 -0.31
C LEU A 7 10.36 -16.41 -0.99
N ASN A 8 9.48 -17.25 -0.43
CA ASN A 8 9.06 -18.52 -1.01
C ASN A 8 8.00 -18.35 -2.11
N LYS A 9 7.58 -17.12 -2.41
CA LYS A 9 6.53 -16.82 -3.39
C LYS A 9 5.24 -17.59 -3.09
N GLU A 10 4.88 -17.72 -1.81
CA GLU A 10 3.57 -18.23 -1.41
C GLU A 10 2.48 -17.36 -2.04
N LYS A 11 1.37 -18.01 -2.42
CA LYS A 11 0.21 -17.35 -3.02
C LYS A 11 -0.81 -17.00 -1.94
N GLY A 12 -1.71 -16.09 -2.27
CA GLY A 12 -2.86 -15.83 -1.42
C GLY A 12 -2.52 -15.14 -0.10
N LEU A 13 -1.53 -14.24 -0.12
CA LEU A 13 -1.19 -13.45 1.07
C LEU A 13 -2.15 -12.27 1.20
N LEU A 14 -2.58 -11.98 2.43
CA LEU A 14 -3.46 -10.86 2.75
C LEU A 14 -2.73 -9.90 3.68
N LEU A 15 -2.58 -8.65 3.23
CA LEU A 15 -2.05 -7.55 4.02
C LEU A 15 -3.19 -6.60 4.44
N TYR A 16 -2.95 -5.90 5.54
CA TYR A 16 -3.78 -4.76 5.93
C TYR A 16 -2.90 -3.52 6.13
N GLY A 17 -3.27 -2.41 5.52
CA GLY A 17 -2.50 -1.17 5.52
C GLY A 17 -3.17 -0.06 6.31
N LEU A 18 -2.38 0.65 7.11
CA LEU A 18 -2.81 1.88 7.77
C LEU A 18 -1.69 2.91 7.87
N THR A 19 -2.09 4.17 7.89
CA THR A 19 -1.19 5.30 8.14
C THR A 19 -1.10 5.54 9.66
N PRO A 20 0.11 5.65 10.23
CA PRO A 20 0.28 6.04 11.63
C PRO A 20 -0.48 7.33 11.99
N PRO A 21 -0.89 7.50 13.25
CA PRO A 21 -1.60 8.71 13.67
C PRO A 21 -0.72 9.96 13.53
N LYS A 22 -1.38 11.12 13.49
CA LYS A 22 -0.73 12.43 13.46
C LYS A 22 0.22 12.58 14.65
N ALA A 23 1.42 13.08 14.39
CA ALA A 23 2.47 13.27 15.40
C ALA A 23 2.12 14.37 16.42
N GLU A 24 1.22 15.30 16.05
CA GLU A 24 0.74 16.40 16.90
C GLU A 24 -0.23 15.95 18.01
N PHE A 25 -0.75 14.72 17.94
CA PHE A 25 -1.63 14.19 18.98
C PHE A 25 -0.86 13.98 20.28
N ASP A 26 -1.50 14.29 21.41
CA ASP A 26 -0.93 14.04 22.72
C ASP A 26 -0.78 12.53 23.01
N GLU A 27 0.07 12.21 23.99
CA GLU A 27 0.41 10.83 24.36
C GLU A 27 -0.84 10.00 24.73
N ALA A 28 -1.83 10.60 25.40
CA ALA A 28 -3.03 9.90 25.83
C ALA A 28 -3.87 9.48 24.62
N LYS A 29 -4.08 10.41 23.68
CA LYS A 29 -4.79 10.16 22.42
C LYS A 29 -4.06 9.16 21.53
N LEU A 30 -2.73 9.24 21.46
CA LEU A 30 -1.92 8.27 20.73
C LEU A 30 -2.11 6.84 21.29
N ARG A 31 -2.12 6.68 22.62
CA ARG A 31 -2.39 5.38 23.26
C ARG A 31 -3.81 4.89 23.00
N GLU A 32 -4.82 5.74 23.15
CA GLU A 32 -6.23 5.38 22.89
C GLU A 32 -6.46 4.91 21.44
N ILE A 33 -5.87 5.61 20.45
CA ILE A 33 -5.95 5.21 19.04
C ILE A 33 -5.26 3.86 18.83
N SER A 34 -4.10 3.66 19.45
CA SER A 34 -3.26 2.48 19.22
C SER A 34 -3.76 1.22 19.92
N GLU A 35 -4.39 1.35 21.08
CA GLU A 35 -5.07 0.23 21.75
C GLU A 35 -6.23 -0.29 20.90
N ARG A 36 -7.04 0.62 20.33
CA ARG A 36 -8.10 0.24 19.38
C ARG A 36 -7.55 -0.45 18.15
N TRP A 37 -6.48 0.09 17.54
CA TRP A 37 -5.86 -0.54 16.38
C TRP A 37 -5.24 -1.90 16.71
N THR A 38 -4.60 -2.04 17.86
CA THR A 38 -4.03 -3.31 18.32
C THR A 38 -5.10 -4.41 18.35
N GLY A 39 -6.27 -4.13 18.96
CA GLY A 39 -7.38 -5.09 18.98
C GLY A 39 -7.88 -5.44 17.58
N ARG A 40 -8.09 -4.42 16.73
CA ARG A 40 -8.58 -4.59 15.35
C ARG A 40 -7.63 -5.39 14.47
N ILE A 41 -6.32 -5.12 14.53
CA ILE A 41 -5.29 -5.77 13.70
C ILE A 41 -5.14 -7.24 14.08
N ASN A 42 -5.17 -7.56 15.37
CA ASN A 42 -5.08 -8.95 15.83
C ASN A 42 -6.35 -9.76 15.47
N ASP A 43 -7.51 -9.10 15.36
CA ASP A 43 -8.79 -9.74 15.06
C ASP A 43 -8.99 -10.07 13.56
N ILE A 44 -8.50 -9.23 12.64
CA ILE A 44 -8.61 -9.49 11.18
C ILE A 44 -7.71 -10.62 10.67
N LYS A 45 -6.72 -11.06 11.46
CA LYS A 45 -5.80 -12.16 11.13
C LYS A 45 -5.17 -12.03 9.74
N ALA A 46 -4.77 -10.83 9.34
CA ALA A 46 -3.98 -10.60 8.14
C ALA A 46 -2.59 -11.28 8.27
N ASP A 47 -1.97 -11.64 7.15
CA ASP A 47 -0.60 -12.18 7.13
C ASP A 47 0.45 -11.11 7.45
N GLY A 48 0.12 -9.84 7.20
CA GLY A 48 1.00 -8.71 7.43
C GLY A 48 0.30 -7.39 7.64
N LEU A 49 0.97 -6.47 8.34
CA LEU A 49 0.54 -5.10 8.59
C LEU A 49 1.42 -4.13 7.80
N VAL A 50 0.87 -3.42 6.82
CA VAL A 50 1.56 -2.32 6.14
C VAL A 50 1.41 -1.05 6.98
N LEU A 51 2.54 -0.44 7.35
CA LEU A 51 2.57 0.88 7.96
C LEU A 51 3.16 1.88 6.96
N TYR A 52 2.31 2.79 6.49
CA TYR A 52 2.71 3.81 5.53
C TYR A 52 3.58 4.88 6.19
N GLU A 53 4.61 5.33 5.48
CA GLU A 53 5.31 6.56 5.77
C GLU A 53 4.78 7.61 4.79
N VAL A 54 4.25 8.72 5.31
CA VAL A 54 3.63 9.76 4.49
C VAL A 54 4.52 10.99 4.51
N GLN A 55 4.80 11.54 3.32
CA GLN A 55 5.42 12.84 3.15
C GLN A 55 4.41 13.83 2.57
N ASP A 56 4.73 15.12 2.66
CA ASP A 56 3.94 16.13 1.98
C ASP A 56 4.07 15.94 0.46
N GLU A 57 2.98 15.54 -0.19
CA GLU A 57 2.90 15.31 -1.63
C GLU A 57 2.25 16.50 -2.37
N SER A 58 2.27 17.71 -1.80
CA SER A 58 1.71 18.91 -2.45
C SER A 58 2.24 19.16 -3.87
N GLU A 59 3.46 18.73 -4.19
CA GLU A 59 4.04 18.81 -5.54
C GLU A 59 3.47 17.78 -6.55
N ARG A 60 2.56 16.89 -6.12
CA ARG A 60 1.99 15.82 -6.96
C ARG A 60 0.90 16.31 -7.91
N ASN A 61 0.15 17.33 -7.50
CA ASN A 61 -1.00 17.84 -8.26
C ASN A 61 -1.19 19.34 -7.98
N ASP A 62 -1.41 20.12 -9.03
CA ASP A 62 -1.65 21.57 -8.95
C ASP A 62 -3.03 21.92 -8.34
N SER A 63 -3.93 20.94 -8.17
CA SER A 63 -5.25 21.15 -7.57
C SER A 63 -5.20 21.21 -6.04
N GLU A 64 -6.00 22.10 -5.43
CA GLU A 64 -6.17 22.17 -3.97
C GLU A 64 -6.53 20.81 -3.36
N ARG A 65 -5.84 20.45 -2.28
CA ARG A 65 -6.02 19.18 -1.59
C ARG A 65 -7.33 19.15 -0.80
N THR A 66 -8.05 18.02 -0.85
CA THR A 66 -9.33 17.83 -0.14
C THR A 66 -9.20 17.85 1.40
N PHE A 67 -8.06 17.42 1.95
CA PHE A 67 -7.77 17.39 3.40
C PHE A 67 -6.37 17.94 3.69
N GLU A 68 -6.15 18.76 4.71
CA GLU A 68 -4.81 19.29 5.03
C GLU A 68 -3.77 18.20 5.36
N PHE A 69 -2.51 18.42 4.96
CA PHE A 69 -1.39 17.57 5.38
C PHE A 69 -1.13 17.76 6.88
N SER A 70 -0.88 16.66 7.59
CA SER A 70 -0.33 16.69 8.95
C SER A 70 0.69 15.58 9.06
N GLY A 71 1.84 15.91 9.65
CA GLY A 71 2.91 14.94 9.87
C GLY A 71 2.42 13.77 10.72
N THR A 72 2.77 12.56 10.33
CA THR A 72 2.42 11.34 11.06
C THR A 72 3.63 10.82 11.82
N LEU A 73 3.40 9.95 12.82
CA LEU A 73 4.50 9.21 13.43
C LEU A 73 5.19 8.34 12.38
N SER A 74 6.51 8.18 12.49
CA SER A 74 7.20 7.21 11.64
C SER A 74 6.69 5.79 11.92
N PRO A 75 6.68 4.89 10.91
CA PRO A 75 6.29 3.49 11.11
C PRO A 75 7.02 2.81 12.27
N GLU A 76 8.34 3.05 12.41
CA GLU A 76 9.16 2.49 13.48
C GLU A 76 8.70 2.95 14.86
N ILE A 77 8.50 4.27 15.05
CA ILE A 77 8.05 4.82 16.34
C ILE A 77 6.67 4.28 16.67
N TYR A 78 5.77 4.27 15.67
CA TYR A 78 4.41 3.80 15.88
C TYR A 78 4.36 2.33 16.29
N TYR A 79 5.06 1.48 15.55
CA TYR A 79 5.15 0.05 15.82
C TYR A 79 5.75 -0.22 17.20
N LYS A 80 6.92 0.36 17.50
CA LYS A 80 7.69 0.01 18.71
C LYS A 80 7.09 0.58 19.99
N LYS A 81 6.54 1.79 19.95
CA LYS A 81 6.08 2.50 21.16
C LYS A 81 4.60 2.28 21.46
N TYR A 82 3.76 2.10 20.43
CA TYR A 82 2.31 2.18 20.60
C TYR A 82 1.54 0.93 20.16
N LEU A 83 2.02 0.15 19.20
CA LEU A 83 1.34 -1.07 18.75
C LEU A 83 1.80 -2.30 19.53
N ASN A 84 0.85 -3.16 19.91
CA ASN A 84 1.14 -4.47 20.50
C ASN A 84 0.49 -5.59 19.67
N VAL A 85 1.02 -5.78 18.45
CA VAL A 85 0.48 -6.71 17.45
C VAL A 85 1.45 -7.87 17.22
N ALA A 86 0.89 -9.08 17.09
CA ALA A 86 1.69 -10.26 16.71
C ALA A 86 1.92 -10.34 15.19
N THR A 87 1.10 -9.61 14.42
CA THR A 87 1.17 -9.55 12.96
C THR A 87 2.50 -8.92 12.52
N PRO A 88 3.30 -9.60 11.67
CA PRO A 88 4.51 -9.03 11.10
C PRO A 88 4.21 -7.74 10.33
N SER A 89 5.05 -6.72 10.46
CA SER A 89 4.84 -5.43 9.81
C SER A 89 5.72 -5.25 8.58
N ILE A 90 5.25 -4.46 7.62
CA ILE A 90 6.00 -3.96 6.46
C ILE A 90 6.06 -2.45 6.60
N PHE A 91 7.26 -1.87 6.66
CA PHE A 91 7.41 -0.42 6.73
C PHE A 91 7.60 0.19 5.36
N TYR A 92 6.76 1.15 5.00
CA TYR A 92 7.07 2.02 3.87
C TYR A 92 8.17 2.98 4.27
N ARG A 93 9.08 3.25 3.33
CA ARG A 93 10.17 4.22 3.49
C ARG A 93 10.21 5.12 2.27
N VAL A 94 9.95 6.41 2.47
CA VAL A 94 10.01 7.40 1.40
C VAL A 94 11.45 7.90 1.28
N ALA A 95 12.25 7.18 0.49
CA ALA A 95 13.70 7.31 0.43
C ALA A 95 14.15 8.74 0.14
N SER A 96 13.42 9.48 -0.71
CA SER A 96 13.74 10.86 -1.09
C SER A 96 13.90 11.83 0.07
N GLY A 97 13.27 11.55 1.23
CA GLY A 97 13.35 12.38 2.43
C GLY A 97 14.60 12.14 3.30
N TYR A 98 15.34 11.06 3.08
CA TYR A 98 16.48 10.68 3.92
C TYR A 98 17.82 11.12 3.30
N GLY A 99 18.79 11.47 4.14
CA GLY A 99 20.20 11.34 3.79
C GLY A 99 20.66 9.87 3.84
N GLU A 100 21.77 9.52 3.19
CA GLU A 100 22.25 8.12 3.20
C GLU A 100 22.50 7.57 4.61
N ASP A 101 23.18 8.33 5.48
CA ASP A 101 23.50 7.88 6.84
C ASP A 101 22.26 7.80 7.73
N GLU A 102 21.32 8.71 7.55
CA GLU A 102 20.01 8.67 8.20
C GLU A 102 19.25 7.40 7.79
N PHE A 103 19.28 7.07 6.49
CA PHE A 103 18.61 5.88 5.95
C PHE A 103 19.25 4.59 6.47
N ARG A 104 20.59 4.49 6.47
CA ARG A 104 21.31 3.36 7.09
C ARG A 104 20.95 3.21 8.56
N THR A 105 20.93 4.31 9.29
CA THR A 105 20.58 4.32 10.73
C THR A 105 19.15 3.82 10.93
N ALA A 106 18.21 4.28 10.11
CA ALA A 106 16.81 3.84 10.16
C ALA A 106 16.68 2.33 9.87
N LEU A 107 17.36 1.81 8.84
CA LEU A 107 17.36 0.39 8.51
C LEU A 107 18.08 -0.48 9.54
N LYS A 108 19.08 0.04 10.24
CA LYS A 108 19.74 -0.68 11.34
C LYS A 108 18.87 -0.80 12.59
N ALA A 109 18.11 0.25 12.89
CA ALA A 109 17.31 0.35 14.11
C ALA A 109 15.90 -0.23 13.98
N GLN A 110 15.50 -0.66 12.80
CA GLN A 110 14.12 -1.05 12.52
C GLN A 110 13.69 -2.33 13.22
N SER A 111 12.43 -2.36 13.62
CA SER A 111 11.77 -3.50 14.23
C SER A 111 11.21 -4.50 13.19
N SER A 112 11.08 -4.08 11.93
CA SER A 112 10.60 -4.93 10.83
C SER A 112 11.74 -5.40 9.92
N ASN A 113 11.67 -6.64 9.45
CA ASN A 113 12.56 -7.20 8.43
C ASN A 113 12.00 -7.08 7.00
N LEU A 114 10.93 -6.31 6.81
CA LEU A 114 10.25 -6.06 5.54
C LEU A 114 10.03 -4.57 5.32
N ASN A 115 10.51 -4.05 4.20
CA ASN A 115 10.26 -2.66 3.81
C ASN A 115 9.74 -2.54 2.39
N VAL A 116 9.02 -1.47 2.10
CA VAL A 116 8.73 -1.02 0.73
C VAL A 116 9.42 0.32 0.52
N LEU A 117 10.30 0.37 -0.49
CA LEU A 117 11.03 1.60 -0.80
C LEU A 117 10.26 2.42 -1.83
N VAL A 118 9.98 3.67 -1.47
CA VAL A 118 9.24 4.64 -2.28
C VAL A 118 10.20 5.73 -2.73
N GLY A 119 10.19 6.05 -4.03
CA GLY A 119 10.97 7.14 -4.61
C GLY A 119 10.23 8.47 -4.56
N ALA A 120 10.79 9.48 -5.21
CA ALA A 120 10.14 10.78 -5.39
C ALA A 120 8.80 10.69 -6.13
N THR A 121 7.90 11.61 -5.78
CA THR A 121 6.56 11.74 -6.38
C THR A 121 6.58 12.46 -7.72
N SER A 122 7.63 13.24 -8.00
CA SER A 122 7.85 13.93 -9.28
C SER A 122 9.32 13.86 -9.74
N SER A 123 9.56 14.01 -11.05
CA SER A 123 10.92 14.06 -11.60
C SER A 123 11.65 15.36 -11.28
N THR A 124 10.94 16.39 -10.84
CA THR A 124 11.47 17.71 -10.48
C THR A 124 11.75 17.84 -8.98
N GLN A 125 11.22 16.94 -8.16
CA GLN A 125 11.45 16.92 -6.72
C GLN A 125 12.95 16.77 -6.43
N LYS A 126 13.50 17.70 -5.65
CA LYS A 126 14.87 17.56 -5.15
C LYS A 126 14.90 16.43 -4.12
N VAL A 127 15.64 15.37 -4.42
CA VAL A 127 15.79 14.22 -3.52
C VAL A 127 17.12 14.28 -2.77
N ARG A 128 17.10 13.88 -1.50
CA ARG A 128 18.32 13.70 -0.70
C ARG A 128 18.96 12.32 -0.92
N LEU A 129 18.13 11.32 -1.24
CA LEU A 129 18.52 9.96 -1.58
C LEU A 129 17.65 9.45 -2.74
N ASN A 130 18.30 9.05 -3.84
CA ASN A 130 17.59 8.46 -4.96
C ASN A 130 17.24 6.99 -4.69
N LEU A 131 16.23 6.48 -5.40
CA LEU A 131 15.69 5.15 -5.12
C LEU A 131 16.66 4.01 -5.45
N ALA A 132 17.48 4.14 -6.49
CA ALA A 132 18.48 3.13 -6.83
C ALA A 132 19.50 2.96 -5.70
N ARG A 133 19.99 4.10 -5.18
CA ARG A 133 20.90 4.14 -4.05
C ARG A 133 20.27 3.62 -2.77
N ALA A 134 18.96 3.84 -2.55
CA ALA A 134 18.25 3.27 -1.42
C ALA A 134 18.20 1.73 -1.46
N TYR A 135 18.02 1.13 -2.65
CA TYR A 135 18.11 -0.32 -2.81
C TYR A 135 19.53 -0.85 -2.54
N GLU A 136 20.58 -0.16 -3.03
CA GLU A 136 21.96 -0.52 -2.73
C GLU A 136 22.23 -0.53 -1.22
N ILE A 137 21.81 0.53 -0.52
CA ILE A 137 21.96 0.63 0.94
C ILE A 137 21.18 -0.50 1.64
N ALA A 138 19.96 -0.80 1.20
CA ALA A 138 19.18 -1.88 1.79
C ALA A 138 19.85 -3.26 1.60
N GLY A 139 20.59 -3.44 0.51
CA GLY A 139 21.41 -4.64 0.25
C GLY A 139 22.57 -4.84 1.22
N GLU A 140 22.97 -3.80 1.98
CA GLU A 140 23.99 -3.90 3.04
C GLU A 140 23.49 -4.68 4.27
N PHE A 141 22.16 -4.87 4.42
CA PHE A 141 21.55 -5.45 5.62
C PHE A 141 21.08 -6.89 5.40
N GLU A 142 21.86 -7.85 5.91
CA GLU A 142 21.47 -9.26 5.90
C GLU A 142 20.15 -9.47 6.64
N GLY A 143 19.25 -10.23 6.03
CA GLY A 143 17.94 -10.53 6.62
C GLY A 143 16.88 -9.45 6.40
N LEU A 144 17.18 -8.34 5.73
CA LEU A 144 16.18 -7.40 5.25
C LEU A 144 15.62 -7.86 3.88
N ALA A 145 14.29 -7.88 3.74
CA ALA A 145 13.64 -8.04 2.45
C ALA A 145 12.94 -6.75 2.06
N VAL A 146 13.27 -6.22 0.88
CA VAL A 146 12.68 -4.98 0.37
C VAL A 146 11.77 -5.25 -0.81
N GLY A 147 10.66 -4.53 -0.88
CA GLY A 147 9.75 -4.49 -2.00
C GLY A 147 9.77 -3.13 -2.69
N GLY A 148 8.90 -2.96 -3.68
CA GLY A 148 8.71 -1.69 -4.38
C GLY A 148 7.23 -1.36 -4.59
N VAL A 149 6.96 -0.10 -4.87
CA VAL A 149 5.64 0.32 -5.35
C VAL A 149 5.53 0.06 -6.86
N CYS A 150 4.37 -0.43 -7.31
CA CYS A 150 3.96 -0.47 -8.71
C CYS A 150 2.65 0.32 -8.92
N ILE A 151 2.44 0.91 -10.09
CA ILE A 151 1.33 1.85 -10.33
C ILE A 151 0.70 1.60 -11.72
N ALA A 152 -0.55 1.12 -11.73
CA ALA A 152 -1.30 0.85 -12.95
C ALA A 152 -1.63 2.14 -13.73
N GLU A 153 -1.94 3.24 -13.05
CA GLU A 153 -2.18 4.56 -13.65
C GLU A 153 -0.97 5.11 -14.37
N ARG A 154 0.23 4.88 -13.83
CA ARG A 154 1.47 5.26 -14.51
C ARG A 154 1.71 4.39 -15.72
N HIS A 155 1.40 3.10 -15.62
CA HIS A 155 1.47 2.20 -16.77
C HIS A 155 0.52 2.64 -17.89
N GLY A 156 -0.73 2.99 -17.60
CA GLY A 156 -1.66 3.50 -18.61
C GLY A 156 -1.17 4.75 -19.35
N LYS A 157 -0.34 5.58 -18.68
CA LYS A 157 0.24 6.79 -19.27
C LYS A 157 1.55 6.55 -20.02
N LYS A 158 2.42 5.65 -19.51
CA LYS A 158 3.82 5.52 -19.97
C LYS A 158 4.16 4.17 -20.60
N GLY A 159 3.37 3.12 -20.34
CA GLY A 159 3.62 1.76 -20.80
C GLY A 159 4.85 1.08 -20.19
N ASP A 160 5.58 1.73 -19.28
CA ASP A 160 6.92 1.31 -18.85
C ASP A 160 6.96 0.64 -17.46
N GLU A 161 5.82 0.46 -16.79
CA GLU A 161 5.78 -0.07 -15.42
C GLU A 161 6.42 -1.46 -15.25
N PRO A 162 6.19 -2.46 -16.13
CA PRO A 162 6.89 -3.75 -16.03
C PRO A 162 8.42 -3.62 -16.18
N GLN A 163 8.91 -2.66 -16.98
CA GLN A 163 10.34 -2.38 -17.06
C GLN A 163 10.87 -1.83 -15.74
N ARG A 164 10.17 -0.86 -15.13
CA ARG A 164 10.52 -0.31 -13.81
C ARG A 164 10.54 -1.39 -12.73
N MET A 165 9.60 -2.34 -12.79
CA MET A 165 9.58 -3.48 -11.88
C MET A 165 10.81 -4.37 -12.08
N ARG A 166 11.20 -4.69 -13.33
CA ARG A 166 12.45 -5.44 -13.60
C ARG A 166 13.69 -4.74 -13.08
N GLU A 167 13.77 -3.42 -13.24
CA GLU A 167 14.88 -2.61 -12.70
C GLU A 167 14.93 -2.70 -11.16
N LYS A 168 13.78 -2.63 -10.49
CA LYS A 168 13.68 -2.82 -9.04
C LYS A 168 14.05 -4.24 -8.60
N ILE A 169 13.64 -5.26 -9.37
CA ILE A 169 14.00 -6.66 -9.11
C ILE A 169 15.52 -6.84 -9.23
N ALA A 170 16.14 -6.29 -10.27
CA ALA A 170 17.59 -6.31 -10.45
C ALA A 170 18.31 -5.59 -9.31
N ALA A 171 17.72 -4.54 -8.75
CA ALA A 171 18.21 -3.84 -7.57
C ALA A 171 17.94 -4.55 -6.24
N GLY A 172 17.19 -5.67 -6.25
CA GLY A 172 16.97 -6.53 -5.07
C GLY A 172 15.54 -6.58 -4.54
N ALA A 173 14.56 -5.91 -5.18
CA ALA A 173 13.16 -5.99 -4.77
C ALA A 173 12.62 -7.43 -4.85
N LYS A 174 11.90 -7.86 -3.81
CA LYS A 174 11.37 -9.23 -3.64
C LYS A 174 9.86 -9.34 -3.82
N PHE A 175 9.14 -8.23 -3.76
CA PHE A 175 7.70 -8.14 -3.91
C PHE A 175 7.29 -6.71 -4.28
N PHE A 176 6.04 -6.54 -4.68
CA PHE A 176 5.49 -5.26 -5.05
C PHE A 176 4.15 -5.01 -4.37
N ILE A 177 3.89 -3.78 -3.97
CA ILE A 177 2.57 -3.35 -3.51
C ILE A 177 2.07 -2.27 -4.48
N SER A 178 0.86 -2.43 -5.02
CA SER A 178 0.29 -1.46 -5.93
C SER A 178 -0.24 -0.24 -5.18
N GLN A 179 -0.41 0.89 -5.88
CA GLN A 179 -1.36 1.91 -5.43
C GLN A 179 -2.80 1.33 -5.43
N ALA A 180 -3.73 1.98 -4.72
CA ALA A 180 -5.13 1.55 -4.66
C ALA A 180 -5.76 1.45 -6.06
N ILE A 181 -6.54 0.40 -6.30
CA ILE A 181 -7.17 0.08 -7.59
C ILE A 181 -8.69 0.25 -7.50
N PHE A 182 -9.25 1.03 -8.42
CA PHE A 182 -10.70 1.09 -8.70
C PHE A 182 -11.03 0.81 -10.18
N ASP A 183 -10.03 0.87 -11.07
CA ASP A 183 -10.17 0.61 -12.50
C ASP A 183 -9.61 -0.78 -12.84
N ALA A 184 -10.51 -1.77 -12.97
CA ALA A 184 -10.14 -3.14 -13.30
C ALA A 184 -9.48 -3.26 -14.68
N GLN A 185 -9.93 -2.49 -15.67
CA GLN A 185 -9.40 -2.57 -17.03
C GLN A 185 -7.97 -2.04 -17.08
N LEU A 186 -7.73 -0.90 -16.43
CA LEU A 186 -6.40 -0.33 -16.29
C LEU A 186 -5.44 -1.27 -15.55
N ALA A 187 -5.89 -1.85 -14.43
CA ALA A 187 -5.10 -2.82 -13.68
C ALA A 187 -4.82 -4.08 -14.50
N ARG A 188 -5.83 -4.61 -15.21
CA ARG A 188 -5.67 -5.78 -16.08
C ARG A 188 -4.64 -5.53 -17.19
N LYS A 189 -4.67 -4.36 -17.83
CA LYS A 189 -3.69 -4.03 -18.87
C LYS A 189 -2.26 -4.02 -18.32
N PHE A 190 -2.08 -3.45 -17.13
CA PHE A 190 -0.80 -3.51 -16.42
C PHE A 190 -0.36 -4.95 -16.13
N LEU A 191 -1.28 -5.82 -15.69
CA LEU A 191 -0.98 -7.22 -15.40
C LEU A 191 -0.67 -8.04 -16.67
N GLU A 192 -1.33 -7.78 -17.80
CA GLU A 192 -1.00 -8.37 -19.10
C GLU A 192 0.46 -8.13 -19.47
N ASP A 193 0.91 -6.88 -19.36
CA ASP A 193 2.29 -6.53 -19.71
C ASP A 193 3.29 -7.04 -18.64
N CYS A 194 2.87 -7.19 -17.37
CA CYS A 194 3.66 -7.89 -16.35
C CYS A 194 3.83 -9.39 -16.65
N ALA A 195 2.78 -10.06 -17.13
CA ALA A 195 2.82 -11.46 -17.52
C ALA A 195 3.73 -11.65 -18.75
N ALA A 196 3.60 -10.78 -19.76
CA ALA A 196 4.51 -10.74 -20.92
C ALA A 196 5.97 -10.50 -20.50
N ALA A 197 6.18 -9.64 -19.50
CA ALA A 197 7.47 -9.37 -18.88
C ALA A 197 8.01 -10.49 -17.98
N LYS A 198 7.22 -11.55 -17.73
CA LYS A 198 7.53 -12.67 -16.82
C LYS A 198 7.86 -12.22 -15.40
N ILE A 199 7.17 -11.19 -14.90
CA ILE A 199 7.27 -10.81 -13.49
C ILE A 199 6.77 -11.97 -12.63
N SER A 200 7.58 -12.40 -11.67
CA SER A 200 7.30 -13.59 -10.86
C SER A 200 7.27 -13.32 -9.36
N GLU A 201 7.70 -12.13 -8.96
CA GLU A 201 7.64 -11.61 -7.60
C GLU A 201 6.17 -11.40 -7.19
N PRO A 202 5.81 -11.64 -5.93
CA PRO A 202 4.45 -11.37 -5.45
C PRO A 202 4.05 -9.92 -5.69
N ILE A 203 2.85 -9.72 -6.24
CA ILE A 203 2.24 -8.40 -6.45
C ILE A 203 1.00 -8.33 -5.54
N PHE A 204 1.08 -7.48 -4.53
CA PHE A 204 -0.05 -7.15 -3.65
C PHE A 204 -0.87 -6.03 -4.31
N LEU A 205 -2.06 -6.37 -4.76
CA LEU A 205 -3.02 -5.40 -5.27
C LEU A 205 -3.69 -4.69 -4.10
N THR A 206 -3.58 -3.37 -4.05
CA THR A 206 -4.14 -2.56 -2.97
C THR A 206 -5.57 -2.15 -3.28
N PHE A 207 -6.45 -2.28 -2.30
CA PHE A 207 -7.82 -1.78 -2.36
C PHE A 207 -8.14 -0.95 -1.12
N SER A 208 -8.77 0.20 -1.31
CA SER A 208 -9.28 1.05 -0.22
C SER A 208 -10.78 1.21 -0.37
N THR A 209 -11.52 1.06 0.72
CA THR A 209 -12.96 1.35 0.73
C THR A 209 -13.22 2.85 0.62
N ALA A 210 -14.28 3.24 -0.09
CA ALA A 210 -14.82 4.59 -0.10
C ALA A 210 -16.19 4.59 0.58
N GLY A 211 -16.37 5.35 1.67
CA GLY A 211 -17.66 5.39 2.38
C GLY A 211 -18.62 6.47 1.92
N ASN A 212 -18.19 7.39 1.05
CA ASN A 212 -18.99 8.50 0.53
C ASN A 212 -18.27 9.18 -0.64
N ALA A 213 -18.98 10.04 -1.37
CA ALA A 213 -18.43 10.80 -2.51
C ALA A 213 -17.17 11.61 -2.16
N LYS A 214 -17.08 12.23 -0.96
CA LYS A 214 -15.88 12.99 -0.55
C LYS A 214 -14.66 12.09 -0.33
N THR A 215 -14.86 10.88 0.19
CA THR A 215 -13.77 9.90 0.28
C THR A 215 -13.33 9.49 -1.14
N LEU A 216 -14.27 9.25 -2.06
CA LEU A 216 -13.94 8.90 -3.44
C LEU A 216 -13.17 10.03 -4.16
N GLU A 217 -13.59 11.30 -3.96
CA GLU A 217 -12.88 12.48 -4.45
C GLU A 217 -11.44 12.54 -3.92
N PHE A 218 -11.24 12.26 -2.63
CA PHE A 218 -9.89 12.21 -2.05
C PHE A 218 -9.05 11.07 -2.63
N ILE A 219 -9.63 9.89 -2.83
CA ILE A 219 -8.96 8.76 -3.51
C ILE A 219 -8.55 9.15 -4.94
N LYS A 220 -9.42 9.83 -5.68
CA LYS A 220 -9.09 10.38 -7.01
C LYS A 220 -7.98 11.42 -6.94
N TRP A 221 -7.98 12.29 -5.92
CA TRP A 221 -6.93 13.28 -5.69
C TRP A 221 -5.56 12.62 -5.41
N LEU A 222 -5.52 11.47 -4.74
CA LEU A 222 -4.31 10.62 -4.60
C LEU A 222 -3.85 10.00 -5.95
N GLY A 223 -4.52 10.32 -7.05
CA GLY A 223 -4.15 9.91 -8.40
C GLY A 223 -4.65 8.51 -8.78
N VAL A 224 -5.65 7.98 -8.07
CA VAL A 224 -6.31 6.71 -8.40
C VAL A 224 -7.37 6.95 -9.47
N SER A 225 -7.34 6.13 -10.53
CA SER A 225 -8.37 6.19 -11.57
C SER A 225 -9.65 5.51 -11.08
N VAL A 226 -10.80 6.20 -11.20
CA VAL A 226 -12.13 5.63 -10.92
C VAL A 226 -12.99 5.75 -12.18
N PRO A 227 -13.41 4.63 -12.80
CA PRO A 227 -14.29 4.67 -13.97
C PRO A 227 -15.63 5.34 -13.65
N SER A 228 -16.20 6.07 -14.62
CA SER A 228 -17.51 6.73 -14.45
C SER A 228 -18.62 5.75 -14.07
N SER A 229 -18.59 4.52 -14.59
CA SER A 229 -19.55 3.47 -14.22
C SER A 229 -19.45 3.04 -12.75
N VAL A 230 -18.25 3.05 -12.18
CA VAL A 230 -18.03 2.77 -10.75
C VAL A 230 -18.56 3.92 -9.91
N GLU A 231 -18.28 5.17 -10.32
CA GLU A 231 -18.77 6.37 -9.64
C GLU A 231 -20.31 6.46 -9.67
N GLU A 232 -20.93 6.19 -10.82
CA GLU A 232 -22.39 6.11 -10.97
C GLU A 232 -22.99 5.02 -10.09
N ARG A 233 -22.43 3.81 -10.07
CA ARG A 233 -22.89 2.71 -9.22
C ARG A 233 -22.81 3.06 -7.74
N LEU A 234 -21.76 3.74 -7.31
CA LEU A 234 -21.60 4.19 -5.93
C LEU A 234 -22.64 5.28 -5.58
N ASN A 235 -22.83 6.26 -6.45
CA ASN A 235 -23.76 7.38 -6.24
C ASN A 235 -25.24 6.96 -6.26
N LEU A 236 -25.59 5.89 -6.99
CA LEU A 236 -26.94 5.32 -7.01
C LEU A 236 -27.22 4.36 -5.84
N SER A 237 -26.20 3.98 -5.06
CA SER A 237 -26.35 3.05 -3.95
C SER A 237 -27.01 3.70 -2.74
N SER A 238 -27.91 2.96 -2.08
CA SER A 238 -28.45 3.34 -0.77
C SER A 238 -27.42 3.17 0.36
N ASP A 239 -26.45 2.27 0.18
CA ASP A 239 -25.30 2.09 1.06
C ASP A 239 -24.01 2.19 0.23
N TYR A 240 -23.36 3.35 0.31
CA TYR A 240 -22.17 3.66 -0.47
C TYR A 240 -21.00 2.72 -0.11
N LEU A 241 -20.87 2.40 1.18
CA LEU A 241 -19.74 1.66 1.71
C LEU A 241 -19.87 0.17 1.38
N ALA A 242 -21.07 -0.40 1.53
CA ALA A 242 -21.35 -1.76 1.10
C ALA A 242 -21.12 -1.93 -0.42
N SER A 243 -21.60 -0.98 -1.23
CA SER A 243 -21.36 -0.98 -2.68
C SER A 243 -19.87 -0.89 -3.02
N SER A 244 -19.10 -0.06 -2.30
CA SER A 244 -17.64 0.00 -2.45
C SER A 244 -16.97 -1.34 -2.13
N CYS A 245 -17.38 -2.04 -1.06
CA CYS A 245 -16.83 -3.35 -0.72
C CYS A 245 -17.14 -4.41 -1.78
N GLU A 246 -18.36 -4.44 -2.32
CA GLU A 246 -18.74 -5.39 -3.37
C GLU A 246 -17.98 -5.14 -4.68
N ILE A 247 -17.83 -3.87 -5.09
CA ILE A 247 -17.00 -3.51 -6.25
C ILE A 247 -15.56 -3.99 -6.05
N ILE A 248 -14.97 -3.81 -4.86
CA ILE A 248 -13.61 -4.29 -4.58
C ILE A 248 -13.51 -5.82 -4.72
N LYS A 249 -14.48 -6.57 -4.19
CA LYS A 249 -14.49 -8.05 -4.32
C LYS A 249 -14.61 -8.48 -5.77
N GLU A 250 -15.47 -7.84 -6.56
CA GLU A 250 -15.62 -8.12 -8.00
C GLU A 250 -14.31 -7.90 -8.75
N ILE A 251 -13.66 -6.74 -8.53
CA ILE A 251 -12.37 -6.41 -9.16
C ILE A 251 -11.29 -7.42 -8.71
N TRP A 252 -11.20 -7.73 -7.42
CA TRP A 252 -10.24 -8.71 -6.91
C TRP A 252 -10.43 -10.07 -7.59
N CYS A 253 -11.65 -10.59 -7.63
CA CYS A 253 -11.95 -11.88 -8.23
C CYS A 253 -11.58 -11.92 -9.73
N GLU A 254 -11.88 -10.85 -10.48
CA GLU A 254 -11.48 -10.75 -11.89
C GLU A 254 -9.95 -10.78 -12.04
N LEU A 255 -9.25 -9.89 -11.33
CA LEU A 255 -7.80 -9.74 -11.46
C LEU A 255 -7.05 -10.97 -10.95
N LYS A 256 -7.50 -11.57 -9.84
CA LYS A 256 -6.93 -12.79 -9.27
C LYS A 256 -7.03 -13.95 -10.25
N LYS A 257 -8.22 -14.17 -10.84
CA LYS A 257 -8.42 -15.19 -11.87
C LYS A 257 -7.48 -14.96 -13.06
N PHE A 258 -7.41 -13.73 -13.57
CA PHE A 258 -6.50 -13.39 -14.66
C PHE A 258 -5.04 -13.70 -14.29
N GLY A 259 -4.60 -13.29 -13.09
CA GLY A 259 -3.24 -13.53 -12.63
C GLY A 259 -2.89 -15.01 -12.52
N ASP A 260 -3.79 -15.83 -11.96
CA ASP A 260 -3.59 -17.27 -11.86
C ASP A 260 -3.48 -17.94 -13.24
N GLU A 261 -4.32 -17.54 -14.19
CA GLU A 261 -4.31 -18.06 -15.58
C GLU A 261 -3.05 -17.64 -16.36
N ASN A 262 -2.40 -16.53 -15.98
CA ASN A 262 -1.27 -15.94 -16.69
C ASN A 262 0.07 -16.04 -15.92
N GLY A 263 0.13 -16.86 -14.87
CA GLY A 263 1.38 -17.16 -14.15
C GLY A 263 1.87 -16.04 -13.23
N LEU A 264 1.03 -15.08 -12.88
CA LEU A 264 1.33 -14.03 -11.90
C LEU A 264 1.06 -14.52 -10.48
N ASN A 265 1.85 -14.06 -9.52
CA ASN A 265 1.58 -14.28 -8.10
C ASN A 265 0.87 -13.05 -7.52
N LEU A 266 -0.46 -13.06 -7.58
CA LEU A 266 -1.27 -11.98 -7.02
C LEU A 266 -1.66 -12.29 -5.58
N SER A 267 -1.47 -11.29 -4.74
CA SER A 267 -1.88 -11.21 -3.34
C SER A 267 -2.63 -9.90 -3.14
N ILE A 268 -3.18 -9.65 -1.96
CA ILE A 268 -4.03 -8.49 -1.73
C ILE A 268 -3.61 -7.69 -0.50
N ASN A 269 -3.74 -6.38 -0.59
CA ASN A 269 -3.58 -5.44 0.50
C ASN A 269 -4.88 -4.64 0.67
N ILE A 270 -5.51 -4.70 1.84
CA ILE A 270 -6.66 -3.83 2.16
C ILE A 270 -6.16 -2.62 2.93
N GLU A 271 -6.42 -1.43 2.42
CA GLU A 271 -5.94 -0.17 2.98
C GLU A 271 -7.07 0.59 3.68
N SER A 272 -6.78 1.09 4.88
CA SER A 272 -7.63 2.06 5.57
C SER A 272 -7.07 3.47 5.42
N VAL A 273 -7.64 4.24 4.49
CA VAL A 273 -7.23 5.63 4.20
C VAL A 273 -7.88 6.65 5.14
N MET A 274 -9.08 6.37 5.66
CA MET A 274 -9.90 7.36 6.38
C MET A 274 -9.96 7.11 7.89
N ALA A 275 -10.06 8.19 8.66
CA ALA A 275 -10.21 8.14 10.12
C ALA A 275 -11.66 7.93 10.61
N LYS A 276 -12.65 7.86 9.68
CA LYS A 276 -14.05 7.68 10.05
C LYS A 276 -14.30 6.24 10.49
N ARG A 277 -14.98 6.09 11.63
CA ARG A 277 -15.24 4.78 12.26
C ARG A 277 -15.90 3.78 11.31
N ALA A 278 -16.95 4.17 10.60
CA ALA A 278 -17.67 3.29 9.68
C ALA A 278 -16.77 2.76 8.56
N GLU A 279 -15.93 3.62 7.97
CA GLU A 279 -15.00 3.24 6.90
C GLU A 279 -13.90 2.30 7.43
N ILE A 280 -13.39 2.56 8.63
CA ILE A 280 -12.45 1.64 9.29
C ILE A 280 -13.10 0.28 9.51
N GLU A 281 -14.31 0.24 10.10
CA GLU A 281 -15.03 -1.01 10.36
C GLU A 281 -15.29 -1.80 9.08
N ALA A 282 -15.72 -1.14 8.00
CA ALA A 282 -15.91 -1.80 6.71
C ALA A 282 -14.60 -2.31 6.08
N SER A 283 -13.49 -1.58 6.19
CA SER A 283 -12.19 -2.08 5.70
C SER A 283 -11.75 -3.34 6.46
N LEU A 284 -12.03 -3.43 7.77
CA LEU A 284 -11.73 -4.60 8.60
C LEU A 284 -12.63 -5.78 8.22
N GLU A 285 -13.92 -5.54 8.01
CA GLU A 285 -14.87 -6.56 7.57
C GLU A 285 -14.58 -7.05 6.15
N LEU A 286 -14.21 -6.14 5.25
CA LEU A 286 -13.72 -6.49 3.92
C LEU A 286 -12.48 -7.39 4.02
N THR A 287 -11.54 -7.08 4.91
CA THR A 287 -10.35 -7.91 5.14
C THR A 287 -10.73 -9.33 5.60
N LYS A 288 -11.71 -9.45 6.50
CA LYS A 288 -12.18 -10.78 6.94
C LYS A 288 -12.89 -11.54 5.82
N SER A 289 -13.78 -10.89 5.08
CA SER A 289 -14.54 -11.54 4.00
C SER A 289 -13.68 -11.91 2.79
N ILE A 290 -12.68 -11.08 2.44
CA ILE A 290 -11.81 -11.36 1.29
C ILE A 290 -10.87 -12.53 1.54
N ARG A 291 -10.59 -12.88 2.80
CA ARG A 291 -9.78 -14.06 3.16
C ARG A 291 -10.29 -15.35 2.51
N GLU A 292 -11.61 -15.48 2.30
CA GLU A 292 -12.23 -16.63 1.66
C GLU A 292 -12.05 -16.66 0.13
N LEU A 293 -11.60 -15.54 -0.45
CA LEU A 293 -11.46 -15.31 -1.90
C LEU A 293 -9.99 -15.29 -2.36
N VAL A 294 -9.05 -15.60 -1.47
CA VAL A 294 -7.60 -15.38 -1.66
C VAL A 294 -6.85 -16.69 -1.81
#